data_AF-A0A1E7EM19-F1
#
_entry.id   AF-A0A1E7EM19-F1
#
_cell.length_a   1.000
_cell.length_b   1.000
_cell.length_c   1.000
_cell.angle_alpha   90.00
_cell.angle_beta   90.00
_cell.angle_gamma   90.00
#
_symmetry.space_group_name_H-M   'P 1'
#
loop_
_entity.id
_entity.type
_entity.pdbx_description
1 polymer ?
#
loop_
_entity_poly.entity_id
_entity_poly.type
_entity_poly.pdbx_seq_one_letter_code
_entity_poly.pdbx_strand_id
1 'polypeptide(L)'
;MGRKQKLREEKKRRIKDNPPSAAVVTALATATTKTVSTTALPTGNAHLDYLNYLDREFPVSVEYAQVVANITSLEEREIFELCKRGTNYNCVHSLHGMGKFMQIDGPDRYILAISFYLRGAIMGSCQCAWKLFSLNYIPAKALQFYWIEMAVEYGYDKKLYMKEHIYAKEHKDLLMRKCAMCSKSDTSTLSLLQCQGCNFYCYCSAECQTLHWDKYNHRGECKQLHILNKYHKPYAKEIRDAVIRGDHDTDILALEKLRYKLGVVHKKKPEELTENPFIPHEGISNDPRIFFGARRDGTVCIAMCENRVDGSVVKAIYEKEV
;
A
#
# COMPACT_ATOMS: atom_id res chain seq x y z
N MET A 1 7.68 20.13 32.11
CA MET A 1 6.88 19.23 31.25
C MET A 1 7.58 18.98 29.92
N GLY A 2 7.73 17.71 29.52
CA GLY A 2 8.36 17.34 28.26
C GLY A 2 7.52 17.74 27.03
N ARG A 3 8.18 17.96 25.88
CA ARG A 3 7.55 18.39 24.61
C ARG A 3 6.35 17.52 24.19
N LYS A 4 6.41 16.21 24.45
CA LYS A 4 5.30 15.27 24.19
C LYS A 4 4.06 15.53 25.06
N GLN A 5 4.25 15.96 26.31
CA GLN A 5 3.15 16.24 27.24
C GLN A 5 2.43 17.54 26.87
N LYS A 6 3.19 18.57 26.47
CA LYS A 6 2.62 19.83 25.96
C LYS A 6 1.74 19.61 24.71
N LEU A 7 2.18 18.79 23.75
CA LEU A 7 1.39 18.48 22.56
C LEU A 7 0.10 17.71 22.89
N ARG A 8 0.14 16.80 23.87
CA ARG A 8 -1.06 16.07 24.34
C ARG A 8 -2.06 17.01 25.02
N GLU A 9 -1.59 17.95 25.84
CA GLU A 9 -2.46 18.94 26.49
C GLU A 9 -3.06 19.93 25.50
N GLU A 10 -2.28 20.39 24.51
CA GLU A 10 -2.78 21.28 23.46
C GLU A 10 -3.85 20.59 22.59
N LYS A 11 -3.66 19.30 22.26
CA LYS A 11 -4.69 18.51 21.55
C LYS A 11 -5.98 18.40 22.36
N LYS A 12 -5.88 18.16 23.67
CA LYS A 12 -7.06 18.13 24.56
C LYS A 12 -7.82 19.46 24.58
N ARG A 13 -7.11 20.60 24.51
CA ARG A 13 -7.75 21.93 24.42
C ARG A 13 -8.46 22.10 23.08
N ARG A 14 -7.83 21.76 21.95
CA ARG A 14 -8.44 21.89 20.61
C ARG A 14 -9.73 21.07 20.44
N ILE A 15 -9.77 19.86 21.00
CA ILE A 15 -10.98 19.01 20.98
C ILE A 15 -12.10 19.63 21.82
N LYS A 16 -11.75 20.27 22.95
CA LYS A 16 -12.72 20.94 23.82
C LYS A 16 -13.29 22.20 23.16
N ASP A 17 -12.46 22.94 22.43
CA ASP A 17 -12.82 24.24 21.87
C ASP A 17 -13.58 24.12 20.54
N ASN A 18 -13.37 23.04 19.77
CA ASN A 18 -14.08 22.75 18.53
C ASN A 18 -14.65 21.32 18.54
N PRO A 19 -15.77 21.07 19.24
CA PRO A 19 -16.42 19.78 19.17
C PRO A 19 -16.88 19.50 17.72
N PRO A 20 -16.71 18.26 17.22
CA PRO A 20 -17.20 17.90 15.90
C PRO A 20 -18.71 18.20 15.79
N SER A 21 -19.12 18.79 14.66
CA SER A 21 -20.52 19.11 14.37
C SER A 21 -21.41 17.87 14.55
N ALA A 22 -22.49 18.01 15.31
CA ALA A 22 -23.43 16.93 15.60
C ALA A 22 -23.98 16.27 14.33
N ALA A 23 -24.06 16.98 13.20
CA ALA A 23 -24.53 16.44 11.92
C ALA A 23 -23.60 15.35 11.34
N VAL A 24 -22.29 15.40 11.61
CA VAL A 24 -21.33 14.36 11.18
C VAL A 24 -21.42 13.12 12.08
N VAL A 25 -21.77 13.32 13.36
CA VAL A 25 -21.91 12.24 14.34
C VAL A 25 -23.21 11.47 14.14
N THR A 26 -24.31 12.14 13.75
CA THR A 26 -25.61 11.47 13.58
C THR A 26 -25.67 10.57 12.34
N ALA A 27 -24.94 10.87 11.26
CA ALA A 27 -24.81 9.94 10.12
C ALA A 27 -23.91 8.73 10.42
N LEU A 28 -23.00 8.86 11.40
CA LEU A 28 -22.08 7.79 11.83
C LEU A 28 -22.73 6.79 12.81
N ALA A 29 -23.74 7.24 13.58
CA ALA A 29 -24.37 6.43 14.63
C ALA A 29 -25.40 5.41 14.14
N THR A 30 -25.78 5.42 12.85
CA THR A 30 -26.71 4.43 12.26
C THR A 30 -25.98 3.26 11.60
N ALA A 31 -24.69 3.07 11.87
CA ALA A 31 -24.02 1.81 11.60
C ALA A 31 -24.42 0.80 12.69
N THR A 32 -25.57 0.15 12.47
CA THR A 32 -26.02 -1.00 13.27
C THR A 32 -24.88 -2.02 13.37
N THR A 33 -24.23 -2.12 14.53
CA THR A 33 -23.30 -3.19 14.87
C THR A 33 -24.10 -4.50 14.99
N LYS A 34 -24.49 -5.07 13.84
CA LYS A 34 -24.95 -6.45 13.78
C LYS A 34 -23.73 -7.31 14.10
N THR A 35 -23.75 -7.93 15.28
CA THR A 35 -22.84 -9.00 15.66
C THR A 35 -23.05 -10.16 14.67
N VAL A 36 -22.25 -10.19 13.60
CA VAL A 36 -22.34 -11.24 12.58
C VAL A 36 -21.80 -12.53 13.20
N SER A 37 -22.72 -13.48 13.41
CA SER A 37 -22.43 -14.83 13.92
C SER A 37 -21.41 -15.55 13.03
N THR A 38 -20.38 -16.12 13.65
CA THR A 38 -19.13 -16.60 13.05
C THR A 38 -19.21 -18.03 12.46
N THR A 39 -20.38 -18.60 12.22
CA THR A 39 -20.53 -20.06 12.14
C THR A 39 -20.54 -20.69 10.73
N ALA A 40 -20.36 -19.95 9.64
CA ALA A 40 -20.20 -20.58 8.33
C ALA A 40 -19.18 -19.83 7.45
N LEU A 41 -18.03 -20.47 7.19
CA LEU A 41 -17.08 -20.05 6.16
C LEU A 41 -17.72 -20.35 4.77
N PRO A 42 -17.76 -19.38 3.85
CA PRO A 42 -18.39 -19.55 2.54
C PRO A 42 -17.55 -20.43 1.62
N THR A 43 -18.24 -21.32 0.88
CA THR A 43 -17.65 -22.24 -0.10
C THR A 43 -17.79 -21.67 -1.51
N GLY A 44 -16.66 -21.56 -2.21
CA GLY A 44 -16.58 -21.12 -3.62
C GLY A 44 -15.37 -20.19 -3.85
N ASN A 45 -15.27 -19.13 -3.06
CA ASN A 45 -14.15 -18.18 -3.01
C ASN A 45 -13.71 -17.90 -1.56
N ALA A 46 -13.61 -18.98 -0.76
CA ALA A 46 -13.36 -18.93 0.69
C ALA A 46 -12.24 -17.94 1.10
N HIS A 47 -11.19 -17.82 0.28
CA HIS A 47 -10.10 -16.89 0.49
C HIS A 47 -10.53 -15.41 0.35
N LEU A 48 -11.17 -15.03 -0.76
CA LEU A 48 -11.58 -13.64 -1.00
C LEU A 48 -12.66 -13.21 0.00
N ASP A 49 -13.61 -14.10 0.28
CA ASP A 49 -14.67 -13.85 1.25
C ASP A 49 -14.10 -13.66 2.67
N TYR A 50 -13.05 -14.40 3.00
CA TYR A 50 -12.35 -14.24 4.26
C TYR A 50 -11.57 -12.92 4.35
N LEU A 51 -10.92 -12.49 3.26
CA LEU A 51 -10.31 -11.16 3.21
C LEU A 51 -11.38 -10.05 3.32
N ASN A 52 -12.54 -10.21 2.69
CA ASN A 52 -13.68 -9.32 2.85
C ASN A 52 -14.18 -9.28 4.29
N TYR A 53 -14.23 -10.43 4.95
CA TYR A 53 -14.62 -10.55 6.34
C TYR A 53 -13.67 -9.76 7.27
N LEU A 54 -12.36 -9.83 7.05
CA LEU A 54 -11.38 -9.12 7.88
C LEU A 54 -11.44 -7.60 7.72
N ASP A 55 -11.79 -7.13 6.53
CA ASP A 55 -11.84 -5.70 6.24
C ASP A 55 -13.22 -5.07 6.52
N ARG A 56 -14.25 -5.86 6.85
CA ARG A 56 -15.60 -5.34 7.18
C ARG A 56 -15.66 -4.45 8.43
N GLU A 57 -14.61 -4.50 9.25
CA GLU A 57 -14.48 -3.70 10.47
C GLU A 57 -14.19 -2.23 10.14
N PHE A 58 -13.68 -1.94 8.94
CA PHE A 58 -13.39 -0.57 8.54
C PHE A 58 -14.69 0.19 8.23
N PRO A 59 -14.73 1.51 8.53
CA PRO A 59 -15.86 2.34 8.16
C PRO A 59 -16.01 2.41 6.65
N VAL A 60 -17.26 2.36 6.20
CA VAL A 60 -17.64 2.43 4.79
C VAL A 60 -18.04 3.85 4.44
N SER A 61 -17.46 4.43 3.38
CA SER A 61 -17.91 5.73 2.87
C SER A 61 -19.29 5.61 2.23
N VAL A 62 -20.03 6.72 2.20
CA VAL A 62 -21.33 6.78 1.53
C VAL A 62 -21.19 6.40 0.06
N GLU A 63 -20.12 6.84 -0.60
CA GLU A 63 -19.85 6.54 -2.00
C GLU A 63 -19.58 5.05 -2.23
N TYR A 64 -18.81 4.39 -1.36
CA TYR A 64 -18.60 2.95 -1.49
C TYR A 64 -19.86 2.15 -1.16
N ALA A 65 -20.64 2.58 -0.17
CA ALA A 65 -21.93 1.96 0.13
C ALA A 65 -22.88 2.03 -1.08
N GLN A 66 -22.90 3.16 -1.80
CA GLN A 66 -23.66 3.30 -3.05
C GLN A 66 -23.19 2.33 -4.14
N VAL A 67 -21.88 2.15 -4.30
CA VAL A 67 -21.32 1.13 -5.21
C VAL A 67 -21.83 -0.25 -4.85
N VAL A 68 -21.69 -0.66 -3.58
CA VAL A 68 -22.10 -2.01 -3.16
C VAL A 68 -23.60 -2.24 -3.34
N ALA A 69 -24.42 -1.23 -3.02
CA ALA A 69 -25.88 -1.34 -3.14
C ALA A 69 -26.37 -1.41 -4.59
N ASN A 70 -25.63 -0.84 -5.54
CA ASN A 70 -26.06 -0.65 -6.93
C ASN A 70 -25.07 -1.23 -7.95
N ILE A 71 -24.20 -2.17 -7.55
CA ILE A 71 -23.08 -2.64 -8.40
C ILE A 71 -23.54 -3.24 -9.72
N THR A 72 -24.76 -3.82 -9.76
CA THR A 72 -25.34 -4.43 -10.96
C THR A 72 -26.03 -3.43 -11.88
N SER A 73 -26.33 -2.22 -11.41
CA SER A 73 -27.03 -1.18 -12.17
C SER A 73 -26.16 0.02 -12.54
N LEU A 74 -25.02 0.21 -11.87
CA LEU A 74 -24.08 1.28 -12.17
C LEU A 74 -23.20 0.92 -13.37
N GLU A 75 -22.91 1.93 -14.20
CA GLU A 75 -21.89 1.82 -15.23
C GLU A 75 -20.49 1.83 -14.62
N GLU A 76 -19.51 1.23 -15.30
CA GLU A 76 -18.12 1.15 -14.83
C GLU A 76 -17.53 2.52 -14.46
N ARG A 77 -17.85 3.54 -15.27
CA ARG A 77 -17.43 4.93 -15.03
C ARG A 77 -18.02 5.51 -13.75
N GLU A 78 -19.26 5.19 -13.43
CA GLU A 78 -19.92 5.66 -12.20
C GLU A 78 -19.30 4.98 -10.98
N ILE A 79 -19.02 3.68 -11.07
CA ILE A 79 -18.34 2.94 -10.01
C ILE A 79 -16.95 3.53 -9.76
N PHE A 80 -16.20 3.85 -10.82
CA PHE A 80 -14.89 4.49 -10.73
C PHE A 80 -14.98 5.84 -10.00
N GLU A 81 -15.89 6.73 -10.40
CA GLU A 81 -16.02 8.07 -9.80
C GLU A 81 -16.47 8.01 -8.34
N LEU A 82 -17.35 7.07 -7.99
CA LEU A 82 -17.75 6.82 -6.61
C LEU A 82 -16.58 6.30 -5.76
N CYS A 83 -15.84 5.29 -6.25
CA CYS A 83 -14.65 4.80 -5.56
C CYS A 83 -13.63 5.93 -5.39
N LYS A 84 -13.38 6.73 -6.43
CA LYS A 84 -12.45 7.86 -6.40
C LYS A 84 -12.82 8.86 -5.31
N ARG A 85 -14.08 9.32 -5.27
CA ARG A 85 -14.57 10.22 -4.21
C ARG A 85 -14.40 9.60 -2.82
N GLY A 86 -14.71 8.32 -2.66
CA GLY A 86 -14.52 7.62 -1.40
C GLY A 86 -13.06 7.57 -0.92
N THR A 87 -12.08 7.63 -1.83
CA THR A 87 -10.65 7.71 -1.43
C THR A 87 -10.26 9.05 -0.80
N ASN A 88 -11.01 10.13 -1.06
CA ASN A 88 -10.78 11.44 -0.43
C ASN A 88 -11.11 11.41 1.06
N TYR A 89 -12.00 10.50 1.47
CA TYR A 89 -12.33 10.23 2.87
C TYR A 89 -11.50 9.08 3.45
N ASN A 90 -10.44 8.66 2.75
CA ASN A 90 -9.60 7.52 3.12
C ASN A 90 -10.37 6.22 3.39
N CYS A 91 -11.52 6.01 2.73
CA CYS A 91 -12.24 4.76 2.87
C CYS A 91 -11.38 3.61 2.33
N VAL A 92 -11.02 2.67 3.19
CA VAL A 92 -10.19 1.51 2.86
C VAL A 92 -10.78 0.71 1.71
N HIS A 93 -12.09 0.53 1.69
CA HIS A 93 -12.77 -0.19 0.64
C HIS A 93 -12.71 0.54 -0.70
N SER A 94 -12.88 1.86 -0.70
CA SER A 94 -12.70 2.69 -1.89
C SER A 94 -11.26 2.64 -2.40
N LEU A 95 -10.25 2.64 -1.51
CA LEU A 95 -8.84 2.49 -1.90
C LEU A 95 -8.61 1.14 -2.60
N HIS A 96 -9.11 0.05 -2.02
CA HIS A 96 -9.04 -1.27 -2.66
C HIS A 96 -9.77 -1.33 -4.00
N GLY A 97 -10.97 -0.74 -4.08
CA GLY A 97 -11.75 -0.63 -5.31
C GLY A 97 -11.00 0.13 -6.40
N MET A 98 -10.44 1.29 -6.09
CA MET A 98 -9.61 2.06 -7.01
C MET A 98 -8.39 1.27 -7.48
N GLY A 99 -7.73 0.56 -6.56
CA GLY A 99 -6.62 -0.32 -6.93
C GLY A 99 -7.03 -1.40 -7.93
N LYS A 100 -8.25 -1.96 -7.80
CA LYS A 100 -8.79 -2.95 -8.75
C LYS A 100 -9.06 -2.33 -10.12
N PHE A 101 -9.71 -1.16 -10.18
CA PHE A 101 -9.97 -0.47 -11.45
C PHE A 101 -8.67 -0.19 -12.21
N MET A 102 -7.67 0.36 -11.50
CA MET A 102 -6.37 0.66 -12.11
C MET A 102 -5.61 -0.58 -12.59
N GLN A 103 -5.99 -1.79 -12.15
CA GLN A 103 -5.37 -3.02 -12.61
C GLN A 103 -5.98 -3.54 -13.92
N ILE A 104 -7.25 -3.23 -14.20
CA ILE A 104 -8.00 -3.75 -15.36
C ILE A 104 -7.49 -3.13 -16.67
N ASP A 105 -7.10 -1.85 -16.62
CA ASP A 105 -6.74 -1.05 -17.80
C ASP A 105 -5.31 -1.28 -18.35
N GLY A 106 -4.67 -2.40 -18.00
CA GLY A 106 -3.39 -2.81 -18.56
C GLY A 106 -2.15 -2.50 -17.70
N PRO A 107 -0.95 -2.93 -18.16
CA PRO A 107 0.29 -2.94 -17.38
C PRO A 107 0.75 -1.54 -16.91
N ASP A 108 0.46 -0.49 -17.67
CA ASP A 108 0.94 0.87 -17.38
C ASP A 108 0.22 1.51 -16.18
N ARG A 109 -0.97 1.02 -15.81
CA ARG A 109 -1.75 1.55 -14.67
C ARG A 109 -1.49 0.81 -13.35
N TYR A 110 -0.67 -0.23 -13.36
CA TYR A 110 -0.32 -0.95 -12.13
C TYR A 110 0.37 -0.07 -11.10
N ILE A 111 1.16 0.93 -11.52
CA ILE A 111 1.78 1.88 -10.60
C ILE A 111 0.75 2.68 -9.80
N LEU A 112 -0.36 3.05 -10.44
CA LEU A 112 -1.48 3.73 -9.80
C LEU A 112 -2.16 2.77 -8.82
N ALA A 113 -2.41 1.53 -9.24
CA ALA A 113 -2.99 0.50 -8.39
C ALA A 113 -2.18 0.29 -7.10
N ILE A 114 -0.85 0.16 -7.23
CA ILE A 114 0.08 0.02 -6.11
C ILE A 114 -0.05 1.17 -5.11
N SER A 115 -0.21 2.41 -5.59
CA SER A 115 -0.36 3.57 -4.70
C SER A 115 -1.61 3.47 -3.83
N PHE A 116 -2.73 3.03 -4.40
CA PHE A 116 -3.98 2.83 -3.66
C PHE A 116 -3.89 1.65 -2.69
N TYR A 117 -3.35 0.52 -3.13
CA TYR A 117 -3.16 -0.64 -2.26
C TYR A 117 -2.17 -0.32 -1.13
N LEU A 118 -1.09 0.41 -1.39
CA LEU A 118 -0.15 0.82 -0.34
C LEU A 118 -0.85 1.66 0.72
N ARG A 119 -1.67 2.64 0.32
CA ARG A 119 -2.46 3.46 1.25
C ARG A 119 -3.40 2.62 2.11
N GLY A 120 -4.14 1.69 1.50
CA GLY A 120 -5.04 0.81 2.25
C GLY A 120 -4.27 -0.15 3.18
N ALA A 121 -3.15 -0.70 2.72
CA ALA A 121 -2.36 -1.66 3.48
C ALA A 121 -1.72 -1.01 4.71
N ILE A 122 -1.15 0.20 4.61
CA ILE A 122 -0.60 0.90 5.79
C ILE A 122 -1.68 1.35 6.79
N MET A 123 -2.94 1.38 6.38
CA MET A 123 -4.10 1.61 7.24
C MET A 123 -4.61 0.33 7.90
N GLY A 124 -4.03 -0.82 7.56
CA GLY A 124 -4.38 -2.11 8.14
C GLY A 124 -5.21 -3.01 7.23
N SER A 125 -5.56 -2.62 6.00
CA SER A 125 -6.38 -3.46 5.12
C SER A 125 -5.67 -4.76 4.74
N CYS A 126 -6.31 -5.88 5.05
CA CYS A 126 -5.82 -7.20 4.68
C CYS A 126 -5.94 -7.42 3.16
N GLN A 127 -7.01 -6.94 2.52
CA GLN A 127 -7.17 -7.04 1.07
C GLN A 127 -6.07 -6.28 0.33
N CYS A 128 -5.77 -5.05 0.76
CA CYS A 128 -4.73 -4.26 0.11
C CYS A 128 -3.34 -4.84 0.33
N ALA A 129 -3.03 -5.32 1.55
CA ALA A 129 -1.76 -6.00 1.84
C ALA A 129 -1.60 -7.27 0.98
N TRP A 130 -2.67 -8.07 0.86
CA TRP A 130 -2.68 -9.24 -0.02
C TRP A 130 -2.46 -8.85 -1.49
N LYS A 131 -3.10 -7.76 -1.95
CA LYS A 131 -2.89 -7.27 -3.30
C LYS A 131 -1.43 -6.88 -3.54
N LEU A 132 -0.79 -6.13 -2.64
CA LEU A 132 0.63 -5.78 -2.77
C LEU A 132 1.55 -7.01 -2.81
N PHE A 133 1.23 -8.06 -2.07
CA PHE A 133 1.92 -9.34 -2.18
C PHE A 133 1.70 -9.99 -3.55
N SER A 134 0.45 -10.11 -3.99
CA SER A 134 0.05 -10.82 -5.21
C SER A 134 0.44 -10.12 -6.52
N LEU A 135 0.63 -8.80 -6.50
CA LEU A 135 0.83 -7.97 -7.70
C LEU A 135 2.17 -8.17 -8.40
N ASN A 136 2.94 -9.22 -8.06
CA ASN A 136 4.27 -9.45 -8.61
C ASN A 136 5.07 -8.15 -8.58
N TYR A 137 5.26 -7.58 -7.38
CA TYR A 137 6.27 -6.55 -7.06
C TYR A 137 7.65 -7.08 -7.49
N ILE A 138 7.92 -7.20 -8.78
CA ILE A 138 9.14 -7.77 -9.35
C ILE A 138 10.00 -6.57 -9.73
N PRO A 139 11.24 -6.50 -9.21
CA PRO A 139 11.97 -7.51 -8.44
C PRO A 139 11.88 -7.39 -6.90
N ALA A 140 11.00 -6.55 -6.33
CA ALA A 140 10.95 -6.22 -4.90
C ALA A 140 10.35 -7.32 -3.97
N LYS A 141 11.01 -8.47 -3.87
CA LYS A 141 10.61 -9.62 -3.04
C LYS A 141 10.54 -9.29 -1.56
N ALA A 142 11.48 -8.54 -0.99
CA ALA A 142 11.50 -8.20 0.42
C ALA A 142 10.22 -7.43 0.84
N LEU A 143 9.68 -6.59 -0.05
CA LEU A 143 8.40 -5.92 0.18
C LEU A 143 7.20 -6.87 0.07
N GLN A 144 7.22 -7.83 -0.86
CA GLN A 144 6.18 -8.88 -0.91
C GLN A 144 6.10 -9.63 0.42
N PHE A 145 7.25 -10.01 0.98
CA PHE A 145 7.34 -10.66 2.28
C PHE A 145 6.88 -9.76 3.43
N TYR A 146 7.18 -8.47 3.36
CA TYR A 146 6.68 -7.54 4.35
C TYR A 146 5.14 -7.52 4.38
N TRP A 147 4.50 -7.38 3.21
CA TRP A 147 3.05 -7.28 3.15
C TRP A 147 2.34 -8.56 3.55
N ILE A 148 2.96 -9.72 3.32
CA ILE A 148 2.37 -10.97 3.78
C ILE A 148 2.49 -11.17 5.29
N GLU A 149 3.62 -10.76 5.89
CA GLU A 149 3.74 -10.69 7.35
C GLU A 149 2.67 -9.76 7.94
N MET A 150 2.42 -8.61 7.30
CA MET A 150 1.39 -7.66 7.74
C MET A 150 -0.03 -8.20 7.57
N ALA A 151 -0.36 -8.88 6.47
CA ALA A 151 -1.68 -9.48 6.28
C ALA A 151 -2.00 -10.50 7.39
N VAL A 152 -1.02 -11.33 7.77
CA VAL A 152 -1.13 -12.26 8.90
C VAL A 152 -1.35 -11.52 10.23
N GLU A 153 -0.61 -10.42 10.45
CA GLU A 153 -0.79 -9.58 11.64
C GLU A 153 -2.19 -8.95 11.71
N TYR A 154 -2.82 -8.66 10.55
CA TYR A 154 -4.18 -8.14 10.46
C TYR A 154 -5.27 -9.21 10.63
N GLY A 155 -4.89 -10.43 11.03
CA GLY A 155 -5.83 -11.50 11.33
C GLY A 155 -6.02 -12.50 10.20
N TYR A 156 -5.24 -12.42 9.11
CA TYR A 156 -5.30 -13.43 8.05
C TYR A 156 -4.87 -14.81 8.55
N ASP A 157 -5.79 -15.77 8.53
CA ASP A 157 -5.57 -17.15 9.00
C ASP A 157 -4.38 -17.82 8.28
N LYS A 158 -3.37 -18.12 9.08
CA LYS A 158 -2.18 -18.89 8.67
C LYS A 158 -2.51 -20.24 8.05
N LYS A 159 -3.65 -20.86 8.40
CA LYS A 159 -4.09 -22.16 7.88
C LYS A 159 -4.58 -22.07 6.44
N LEU A 160 -5.45 -21.10 6.14
CA LEU A 160 -5.88 -20.80 4.76
C LEU A 160 -4.68 -20.38 3.90
N TYR A 161 -3.67 -19.83 4.55
CA TYR A 161 -2.42 -19.39 3.99
C TYR A 161 -1.35 -20.50 3.89
N MET A 162 -1.53 -21.72 4.40
CA MET A 162 -0.37 -22.63 4.57
C MET A 162 0.32 -22.99 3.26
N LYS A 163 -0.37 -23.07 2.12
CA LYS A 163 0.29 -23.37 0.84
C LYS A 163 1.20 -22.22 0.39
N GLU A 164 0.70 -20.98 0.45
CA GLU A 164 1.46 -19.80 0.09
C GLU A 164 2.47 -19.39 1.17
N HIS A 165 2.22 -19.70 2.44
CA HIS A 165 3.15 -19.46 3.56
C HIS A 165 4.32 -20.42 3.53
N ILE A 166 4.08 -21.71 3.27
CA ILE A 166 5.18 -22.66 3.10
C ILE A 166 6.03 -22.19 1.92
N TYR A 167 5.38 -21.86 0.80
CA TYR A 167 6.07 -21.28 -0.35
C TYR A 167 6.87 -20.03 0.02
N ALA A 168 6.28 -19.08 0.75
CA ALA A 168 6.96 -17.88 1.22
C ALA A 168 8.13 -18.22 2.15
N LYS A 169 7.94 -19.03 3.20
CA LYS A 169 9.01 -19.35 4.15
C LYS A 169 10.17 -20.08 3.46
N GLU A 170 9.86 -21.08 2.65
CA GLU A 170 10.86 -21.81 1.86
C GLU A 170 11.53 -20.89 0.84
N HIS A 171 10.80 -19.99 0.19
CA HIS A 171 11.38 -18.99 -0.70
C HIS A 171 12.25 -17.99 0.05
N LYS A 172 11.88 -17.57 1.25
CA LYS A 172 12.68 -16.68 2.09
C LYS A 172 13.98 -17.36 2.47
N ASP A 173 13.90 -18.60 2.95
CA ASP A 173 15.08 -19.39 3.29
C ASP A 173 15.96 -19.63 2.05
N LEU A 174 15.36 -19.85 0.87
CA LEU A 174 16.07 -20.01 -0.38
C LEU A 174 16.77 -18.71 -0.82
N LEU A 175 16.08 -17.58 -0.74
CA LEU A 175 16.61 -16.25 -1.06
C LEU A 175 17.71 -15.83 -0.07
N MET A 176 17.60 -16.24 1.19
CA MET A 176 18.61 -15.99 2.22
C MET A 176 19.82 -16.94 2.16
N ARG A 177 19.79 -18.00 1.34
CA ARG A 177 20.89 -18.97 1.19
C ARG A 177 21.54 -18.94 -0.19
N LYS A 178 21.16 -18.00 -1.04
CA LYS A 178 21.69 -17.83 -2.40
C LYS A 178 22.03 -16.37 -2.65
N CYS A 179 23.05 -16.14 -3.46
CA CYS A 179 23.34 -14.82 -3.99
C CYS A 179 22.17 -14.34 -4.85
N ALA A 180 21.59 -13.18 -4.52
CA ALA A 180 20.45 -12.63 -5.23
C ALA A 180 20.71 -12.34 -6.72
N MET A 181 21.98 -12.21 -7.12
CA MET A 181 22.37 -11.92 -8.50
C MET A 181 22.81 -13.13 -9.31
N CYS A 182 23.67 -13.98 -8.74
CA CYS A 182 24.29 -15.09 -9.49
C CYS A 182 23.86 -16.47 -8.98
N SER A 183 22.94 -16.53 -8.01
CA SER A 183 22.38 -17.77 -7.44
C SER A 183 23.37 -18.73 -6.77
N LYS A 184 24.65 -18.35 -6.62
CA LYS A 184 25.65 -19.11 -5.84
C LYS A 184 25.15 -19.30 -4.42
N SER A 185 25.28 -20.52 -3.89
CA SER A 185 24.91 -20.84 -2.51
C SER A 185 26.14 -20.76 -1.60
N ASP A 186 25.91 -20.68 -0.29
CA ASP A 186 26.97 -20.86 0.70
C ASP A 186 27.68 -22.21 0.52
N THR A 187 29.00 -22.22 0.66
CA THR A 187 29.85 -23.41 0.67
C THR A 187 30.90 -23.29 1.77
N SER A 188 31.70 -24.34 2.01
CA SER A 188 32.80 -24.27 2.99
C SER A 188 33.85 -23.19 2.68
N THR A 189 33.96 -22.76 1.42
CA THR A 189 34.94 -21.76 0.96
C THR A 189 34.32 -20.42 0.58
N LEU A 190 32.99 -20.34 0.51
CA LEU A 190 32.26 -19.13 0.14
C LEU A 190 31.15 -18.88 1.16
N SER A 191 31.27 -17.77 1.90
CA SER A 191 30.23 -17.27 2.77
C SER A 191 29.54 -16.07 2.11
N LEU A 192 28.21 -16.12 2.03
CA LEU A 192 27.36 -15.06 1.53
C LEU A 192 27.24 -13.95 2.58
N LEU A 193 27.29 -12.71 2.10
CA LEU A 193 27.12 -11.50 2.89
C LEU A 193 25.68 -11.02 2.79
N GLN A 194 25.04 -10.81 3.95
CA GLN A 194 23.70 -10.23 4.01
C GLN A 194 23.74 -8.72 3.81
N CYS A 195 22.74 -8.17 3.12
CA CYS A 195 22.54 -6.73 3.05
C CYS A 195 22.30 -6.17 4.45
N GLN A 196 23.22 -5.36 4.97
CA GLN A 196 23.10 -4.77 6.31
C GLN A 196 21.89 -3.84 6.50
N GLY A 197 21.31 -3.33 5.42
CA GLY A 197 20.16 -2.43 5.47
C GLY A 197 18.83 -3.15 5.72
N CYS A 198 18.55 -4.20 4.94
CA CYS A 198 17.29 -4.93 4.99
C CYS A 198 17.39 -6.32 5.63
N ASN A 199 18.59 -6.89 5.71
CA ASN A 199 18.87 -8.27 6.14
C ASN A 199 18.06 -9.33 5.38
N PHE A 200 17.61 -9.01 4.15
CA PHE A 200 16.76 -9.89 3.35
C PHE A 200 17.55 -10.61 2.25
N TYR A 201 18.34 -9.88 1.46
CA TYR A 201 19.13 -10.45 0.38
C TYR A 201 20.55 -10.80 0.82
N CYS A 202 21.08 -11.86 0.22
CA CYS A 202 22.45 -12.32 0.39
C CYS A 202 23.24 -12.15 -0.92
N TYR A 203 24.55 -11.94 -0.82
CA TYR A 203 25.45 -11.76 -1.96
C TYR A 203 26.76 -12.49 -1.76
N CYS A 204 27.30 -13.07 -2.84
CA CYS A 204 28.63 -13.70 -2.79
C CYS A 204 29.78 -12.69 -2.85
N SER A 205 29.51 -11.44 -3.23
CA SER A 205 30.52 -10.39 -3.38
C SER A 205 29.91 -8.98 -3.40
N ALA A 206 30.75 -7.97 -3.20
CA ALA A 206 30.35 -6.56 -3.27
C ALA A 206 29.89 -6.15 -4.68
N GLU A 207 30.45 -6.75 -5.73
CA GLU A 207 30.06 -6.50 -7.12
C GLU A 207 28.62 -6.97 -7.37
N CYS A 208 28.25 -8.16 -6.88
CA CYS A 208 26.87 -8.66 -6.96
C CYS A 208 25.90 -7.74 -6.21
N GLN A 209 26.27 -7.28 -5.01
CA GLN A 209 25.45 -6.34 -4.25
C GLN A 209 25.28 -5.02 -5.00
N THR A 210 26.35 -4.44 -5.54
CA THR A 210 26.33 -3.17 -6.28
C THR A 210 25.48 -3.28 -7.54
N LEU A 211 25.60 -4.39 -8.28
CA LEU A 211 24.77 -4.67 -9.44
C LEU A 211 23.28 -4.72 -9.08
N HIS A 212 22.92 -5.45 -8.01
CA HIS A 212 21.53 -5.50 -7.52
C HIS A 212 21.03 -4.12 -7.06
N TRP A 213 21.91 -3.37 -6.38
CA TRP A 213 21.64 -2.05 -5.83
C TRP A 213 21.29 -1.02 -6.90
N ASP A 214 22.10 -0.94 -7.96
CA ASP A 214 22.00 0.11 -8.98
C ASP A 214 21.15 -0.30 -10.19
N LYS A 215 21.27 -1.55 -10.68
CA LYS A 215 20.58 -1.98 -11.90
C LYS A 215 19.19 -2.56 -11.63
N TYR A 216 18.99 -3.18 -10.48
CA TYR A 216 17.72 -3.85 -10.13
C TYR A 216 16.98 -3.14 -9.00
N ASN A 217 17.39 -1.92 -8.67
CA ASN A 217 16.74 -1.03 -7.70
C ASN A 217 16.54 -1.64 -6.30
N HIS A 218 17.45 -2.51 -5.85
CA HIS A 218 17.44 -2.97 -4.47
C HIS A 218 17.57 -1.79 -3.48
N ARG A 219 18.23 -0.70 -3.89
CA ARG A 219 18.33 0.53 -3.09
C ARG A 219 16.96 1.06 -2.65
N GLY A 220 16.02 1.20 -3.58
CA GLY A 220 14.71 1.74 -3.28
C GLY A 220 13.91 0.83 -2.38
N GLU A 221 13.88 -0.46 -2.73
CA GLU A 221 13.25 -1.51 -1.92
C GLU A 221 13.79 -1.56 -0.49
N CYS A 222 15.12 -1.57 -0.33
CA CYS A 222 15.78 -1.64 0.97
C CYS A 222 15.39 -0.46 1.86
N LYS A 223 15.34 0.75 1.29
CA LYS A 223 14.95 1.95 2.03
C LYS A 223 13.47 1.96 2.39
N GLN A 224 12.59 1.55 1.47
CA GLN A 224 11.16 1.45 1.76
C GLN A 224 10.90 0.44 2.87
N LEU A 225 11.54 -0.73 2.82
CA LEU A 225 11.44 -1.74 3.86
C LEU A 225 11.96 -1.21 5.21
N HIS A 226 13.04 -0.43 5.22
CA HIS A 226 13.51 0.24 6.43
C HIS A 226 12.47 1.22 6.99
N ILE A 227 11.83 2.04 6.14
CA ILE A 227 10.76 2.96 6.54
C ILE A 227 9.59 2.17 7.15
N LEU A 228 9.15 1.11 6.48
CA LEU A 228 8.03 0.26 6.92
C LEU A 228 8.34 -0.43 8.25
N ASN A 229 9.52 -1.03 8.41
CA ASN A 229 9.94 -1.66 9.66
C ASN A 229 10.06 -0.66 10.82
N LYS A 230 10.47 0.57 10.54
CA LYS A 230 10.68 1.60 11.56
C LYS A 230 9.42 2.36 11.95
N TYR A 231 8.54 2.65 10.98
CA TYR A 231 7.42 3.57 11.16
C TYR A 231 6.05 2.93 10.97
N HIS A 232 5.95 1.76 10.33
CA HIS A 232 4.69 1.05 10.18
C HIS A 232 4.59 -0.13 11.14
N LYS A 233 5.51 -1.11 11.06
CA LYS A 233 5.44 -2.38 11.82
C LYS A 233 5.20 -2.20 13.33
N PRO A 234 5.88 -1.28 14.05
CA PRO A 234 5.68 -1.10 15.50
C PRO A 234 4.33 -0.44 15.87
N TYR A 235 3.69 0.22 14.91
CA TYR A 235 2.46 1.01 15.11
C TYR A 235 1.27 0.44 14.32
N ALA A 236 1.44 -0.68 13.62
CA ALA A 236 0.45 -1.18 12.68
C ALA A 236 -0.90 -1.47 13.35
N LYS A 237 -0.90 -2.06 14.54
CA LYS A 237 -2.10 -2.29 15.34
C LYS A 237 -2.76 -0.97 15.78
N GLU A 238 -1.98 -0.03 16.33
CA GLU A 238 -2.49 1.29 16.75
C GLU A 238 -3.15 2.03 15.58
N ILE A 239 -2.50 2.01 14.40
CA ILE A 239 -3.03 2.61 13.18
C ILE A 239 -4.32 1.92 12.76
N ARG A 240 -4.33 0.58 12.64
CA ARG A 240 -5.51 -0.18 12.24
C ARG A 240 -6.69 0.06 13.18
N ASP A 241 -6.47 -0.03 14.49
CA ASP A 241 -7.52 0.19 15.49
C ASP A 241 -8.09 1.61 15.41
N ALA A 242 -7.26 2.62 15.14
CA ALA A 242 -7.70 4.00 14.94
C ALA A 242 -8.55 4.18 13.69
N VAL A 243 -8.15 3.58 12.57
CA VAL A 243 -8.93 3.63 11.33
C VAL A 243 -10.27 2.90 11.49
N ILE A 244 -10.30 1.74 12.18
CA ILE A 244 -11.54 1.00 12.48
C ILE A 244 -12.50 1.84 13.32
N ARG A 245 -12.00 2.61 14.29
CA ARG A 245 -12.83 3.55 15.06
C ARG A 245 -13.39 4.71 14.22
N GLY A 246 -12.88 4.92 13.01
CA GLY A 246 -13.21 6.06 12.17
C GLY A 246 -12.47 7.33 12.54
N ASP A 247 -11.35 7.24 13.26
CA ASP A 247 -10.48 8.39 13.50
C ASP A 247 -10.03 8.96 12.14
N HIS A 248 -10.09 10.29 11.97
CA HIS A 248 -9.64 10.92 10.74
C HIS A 248 -8.14 10.67 10.56
N ASP A 249 -7.69 10.39 9.34
CA ASP A 249 -6.30 10.00 9.05
C ASP A 249 -5.26 11.03 9.52
N THR A 250 -5.59 12.32 9.42
CA THR A 250 -4.77 13.44 9.92
C THR A 250 -4.66 13.48 11.43
N ASP A 251 -5.54 12.82 12.17
CA ASP A 251 -5.49 12.74 13.63
C ASP A 251 -4.67 11.55 14.13
N ILE A 252 -4.40 10.58 13.26
CA ILE A 252 -3.56 9.40 13.50
C ILE A 252 -2.09 9.75 13.23
N LEU A 253 -1.43 10.37 14.21
CA LEU A 253 -0.05 10.89 14.08
C LEU A 253 0.96 9.86 13.55
N ALA A 254 0.83 8.59 13.92
CA ALA A 254 1.71 7.53 13.44
C ALA A 254 1.54 7.30 11.92
N LEU A 255 0.30 7.30 11.44
CA LEU A 255 -0.05 7.14 10.03
C LEU A 255 0.38 8.36 9.20
N GLU A 256 0.13 9.58 9.69
CA GLU A 256 0.57 10.80 9.00
C GLU A 256 2.09 10.82 8.82
N LYS A 257 2.84 10.51 9.89
CA LYS A 257 4.30 10.43 9.85
C LYS A 257 4.78 9.34 8.89
N LEU A 258 4.13 8.18 8.88
CA LEU A 258 4.45 7.09 7.96
C LEU A 258 4.24 7.51 6.51
N ARG A 259 3.10 8.14 6.19
CA ARG A 259 2.79 8.65 4.85
C ARG A 259 3.82 9.66 4.39
N TYR A 260 4.19 10.61 5.25
CA TYR A 260 5.27 11.55 4.95
C TYR A 260 6.58 10.85 4.59
N LYS A 261 6.97 9.82 5.37
CA LYS A 261 8.20 9.07 5.11
C LYS A 261 8.16 8.23 3.84
N LEU A 262 6.99 7.69 3.49
CA LEU A 262 6.77 6.96 2.24
C LEU A 262 6.53 7.89 1.04
N GLY A 263 6.45 9.21 1.26
CA GLY A 263 6.11 10.18 0.23
C GLY A 263 4.60 10.28 -0.07
N VAL A 264 3.75 9.44 0.55
CA VAL A 264 2.29 9.23 0.31
C VAL A 264 1.40 10.39 0.78
N VAL A 265 1.87 11.63 0.71
CA VAL A 265 1.16 12.80 1.25
C VAL A 265 0.22 13.40 0.21
N HIS A 266 -1.03 13.62 0.58
CA HIS A 266 -2.08 14.21 -0.26
C HIS A 266 -1.96 15.71 -0.55
N LYS A 267 -1.05 16.40 0.11
CA LYS A 267 -1.04 17.87 0.17
C LYS A 267 0.19 18.48 -0.50
N LYS A 268 0.44 18.15 -1.76
CA LYS A 268 1.02 19.16 -2.63
C LYS A 268 -0.13 19.92 -3.25
N LYS A 269 -0.13 21.24 -3.13
CA LYS A 269 -1.10 22.05 -3.89
C LYS A 269 -0.93 21.72 -5.38
N PRO A 270 -1.99 21.77 -6.20
CA PRO A 270 -1.88 21.59 -7.65
C PRO A 270 -0.79 22.45 -8.28
N GLU A 271 -0.53 23.64 -7.74
CA GLU A 271 0.54 24.55 -8.17
C GLU A 271 1.97 24.06 -7.84
N GLU A 272 2.13 23.13 -6.90
CA GLU A 272 3.41 22.52 -6.49
C GLU A 272 3.69 21.18 -7.22
N LEU A 273 2.75 20.74 -8.06
CA LEU A 273 2.89 19.60 -8.98
C LEU A 273 3.36 20.10 -10.35
N THR A 274 4.48 20.82 -10.40
CA THR A 274 5.05 21.36 -11.65
C THR A 274 5.72 20.32 -12.53
N GLU A 275 5.79 19.06 -12.09
CA GLU A 275 6.48 18.00 -12.79
C GLU A 275 5.47 16.95 -13.23
N ASN A 276 5.33 16.79 -14.54
CA ASN A 276 4.60 15.70 -15.16
C ASN A 276 5.05 14.39 -14.46
N PRO A 277 4.12 13.55 -13.94
CA PRO A 277 4.46 12.34 -13.20
C PRO A 277 5.25 11.31 -14.02
N PHE A 278 5.37 11.54 -15.33
CA PHE A 278 6.20 10.80 -16.27
C PHE A 278 7.51 11.53 -16.63
N ILE A 279 7.91 12.59 -15.93
CA ILE A 279 9.25 13.17 -16.14
C ILE A 279 10.27 12.15 -15.64
N PRO A 280 11.19 11.69 -16.51
CA PRO A 280 12.23 10.76 -16.10
C PRO A 280 13.07 11.39 -14.99
N HIS A 281 12.98 10.86 -13.78
CA HIS A 281 13.94 11.19 -12.73
C HIS A 281 15.32 10.72 -13.21
N GLU A 282 16.24 11.67 -13.43
CA GLU A 282 17.65 11.43 -13.80
C GLU A 282 17.90 10.92 -15.23
N GLY A 283 17.00 11.21 -16.19
CA GLY A 283 17.26 10.92 -17.62
C GLY A 283 17.25 9.42 -17.98
N ILE A 284 16.73 8.57 -17.11
CA ILE A 284 16.51 7.15 -17.38
C ILE A 284 15.18 7.02 -18.13
N SER A 285 15.22 6.41 -19.31
CA SER A 285 14.02 6.08 -20.10
C SER A 285 12.95 5.45 -19.21
N ASN A 286 11.70 5.90 -19.36
CA ASN A 286 10.56 5.48 -18.57
C ASN A 286 10.18 4.03 -18.90
N ASP A 287 10.98 3.06 -18.47
CA ASP A 287 10.53 1.68 -18.47
C ASP A 287 9.51 1.53 -17.32
N PRO A 288 8.21 1.37 -17.59
CA PRO A 288 7.18 1.21 -16.57
C PRO A 288 7.55 0.10 -15.58
N ARG A 289 8.33 -0.91 -16.00
CA ARG A 289 8.83 -2.02 -15.16
C ARG A 289 9.76 -1.58 -14.03
N ILE A 290 10.47 -0.46 -14.18
CA ILE A 290 11.35 0.11 -13.15
C ILE A 290 10.53 0.82 -12.06
N PHE A 291 9.29 1.23 -12.38
CA PHE A 291 8.42 1.98 -11.47
C PHE A 291 7.49 1.13 -10.60
N PHE A 292 7.50 -0.21 -10.74
CA PHE A 292 6.76 -1.10 -9.85
C PHE A 292 7.39 -1.20 -8.44
N GLY A 293 8.44 -0.43 -8.16
CA GLY A 293 9.19 -0.45 -6.90
C GLY A 293 9.29 0.92 -6.23
N ALA A 294 9.84 0.93 -5.02
CA ALA A 294 10.19 2.18 -4.34
C ALA A 294 11.24 2.97 -5.13
N ARG A 295 11.12 4.30 -5.07
CA ARG A 295 12.12 5.24 -5.55
C ARG A 295 13.44 5.02 -4.81
N ARG A 296 14.54 5.54 -5.36
CA ARG A 296 15.90 5.46 -4.78
C ARG A 296 16.00 6.00 -3.35
N ASP A 297 15.05 6.79 -2.87
CA ASP A 297 14.97 7.32 -1.51
C ASP A 297 14.05 6.49 -0.58
N GLY A 298 13.39 5.45 -1.09
CA GLY A 298 12.45 4.60 -0.35
C GLY A 298 11.01 5.09 -0.36
N THR A 299 10.72 6.23 -1.03
CA THR A 299 9.36 6.70 -1.24
C THR A 299 8.69 5.97 -2.39
N VAL A 300 7.37 6.04 -2.50
CA VAL A 300 6.63 5.45 -3.61
C VAL A 300 6.24 6.54 -4.60
N CYS A 301 6.30 6.24 -5.89
CA CYS A 301 5.78 7.14 -6.90
C CYS A 301 4.26 7.23 -6.72
N ILE A 302 3.76 8.42 -6.43
CA ILE A 302 2.32 8.67 -6.43
C ILE A 302 2.06 9.44 -7.71
N ALA A 303 1.61 8.72 -8.73
CA ALA A 303 0.93 9.40 -9.82
C ALA A 303 -0.48 9.72 -9.29
N MET A 304 -0.68 10.92 -8.75
CA MET A 304 -2.05 11.40 -8.51
C MET A 304 -2.61 11.91 -9.83
N CYS A 305 -3.62 11.20 -10.34
CA CYS A 305 -4.47 11.70 -11.42
C CYS A 305 -5.40 12.79 -10.89
N GLU A 306 -4.86 13.97 -10.57
CA GLU A 306 -5.71 15.12 -10.23
C GLU A 306 -5.83 16.14 -11.37
N ASN A 307 -4.89 16.20 -12.31
CA ASN A 307 -4.99 17.13 -13.43
C ASN A 307 -4.82 16.42 -14.77
N ARG A 308 -5.89 16.45 -15.56
CA ARG A 308 -6.00 16.19 -17.01
C ARG A 308 -4.68 15.79 -17.70
N VAL A 309 -4.55 14.51 -18.03
CA VAL A 309 -4.02 14.19 -19.36
C VAL A 309 -5.24 14.32 -20.26
N ASP A 310 -5.35 15.46 -20.94
CA ASP A 310 -6.26 15.58 -22.07
C ASP A 310 -5.92 14.42 -23.02
N GLY A 311 -6.93 13.65 -23.45
CA GLY A 311 -6.73 12.39 -24.20
C GLY A 311 -5.95 12.53 -25.51
N SER A 312 -5.63 13.77 -25.91
CA SER A 312 -4.79 14.16 -27.02
C SER A 312 -3.29 13.90 -26.81
N VAL A 313 -2.76 13.89 -25.59
CA VAL A 313 -1.30 13.77 -25.35
C VAL A 313 -0.79 12.34 -25.48
N VAL A 314 -1.61 11.33 -25.12
CA VAL A 314 -1.22 9.92 -25.30
C VAL A 314 -1.20 9.55 -26.79
N LYS A 315 -2.07 10.16 -27.61
CA LYS A 315 -2.09 9.95 -29.06
C LYS A 315 -0.88 10.56 -29.77
N ALA A 316 -0.42 11.74 -29.31
CA ALA A 316 0.73 12.44 -29.88
C ALA A 316 2.10 11.76 -29.63
N ILE A 317 2.19 10.87 -28.63
CA ILE A 317 3.41 10.09 -28.36
C ILE A 317 3.55 8.90 -29.32
N TYR A 318 2.45 8.39 -29.88
CA TYR A 318 2.46 7.24 -30.79
C TYR A 318 2.32 7.58 -32.28
N GLU A 319 1.85 8.78 -32.64
CA GLU A 319 1.72 9.20 -34.05
C GLU A 319 2.99 9.87 -34.63
N LYS A 320 4.13 9.85 -33.91
CA LYS A 320 5.44 10.35 -34.40
C LYS A 320 6.43 9.27 -34.85
N GLU A 321 6.04 8.00 -34.84
CA GLU A 321 6.87 6.89 -35.34
C GLU A 321 6.12 6.01 -36.37
N VAL A 322 5.44 6.65 -37.33
CA VAL A 322 5.02 6.01 -38.60
C VAL A 322 5.39 6.90 -39.77
#